data_AF-A0A918VID5-F1
#
_entry.id   AF-A0A918VID5-F1
#
_cell.length_a   1.000
_cell.length_b   1.000
_cell.length_c   1.000
_cell.angle_alpha   90.00
_cell.angle_beta   90.00
_cell.angle_gamma   90.00
#
_symmetry.space_group_name_H-M   'P 1'
#
loop_
_entity.id
_entity.type
_entity.pdbx_description
1 polymer ?
#
loop_
_entity_poly.entity_id
_entity_poly.type
_entity_poly.pdbx_seq_one_letter_code
_entity_poly.pdbx_strand_id
1 'polypeptide(L)' 'MDTLFRSIGLIGPGDLVIYHGSIQELHGLWLAIPCPCNTCRAFDRLGLPETRFALADPWGELPGPLHVRRQSITRSTACA' A
#
# COMPACT_ATOMS: atom_id res chain seq x y z
N MET A 1 -16.53 -16.43 -16.23
CA MET A 1 -15.08 -16.46 -16.52
C MET A 1 -14.50 -15.25 -15.79
N ASP A 2 -14.42 -15.28 -14.45
CA ASP A 2 -14.45 -14.03 -13.64
C ASP A 2 -13.51 -14.02 -12.42
N THR A 3 -12.46 -14.85 -12.41
CA THR A 3 -11.51 -14.89 -11.29
C THR A 3 -10.13 -14.34 -11.61
N LEU A 4 -9.77 -14.22 -12.90
CA LEU A 4 -8.46 -13.69 -13.32
C LEU A 4 -8.40 -12.15 -13.32
N PHE A 5 -9.53 -11.46 -13.50
CA PHE A 5 -9.57 -9.99 -13.56
C PHE A 5 -9.49 -9.29 -12.18
N ARG A 6 -9.78 -9.99 -11.07
CA ARG A 6 -9.64 -9.40 -9.73
C ARG A 6 -8.19 -9.27 -9.27
N SER A 7 -7.27 -10.08 -9.80
CA SER A 7 -5.85 -10.06 -9.40
C SER A 7 -5.07 -8.89 -9.98
N ILE A 8 -5.51 -8.34 -11.12
CA ILE A 8 -4.85 -7.21 -11.78
C ILE A 8 -5.08 -5.88 -11.03
N GLY A 9 -6.12 -5.78 -10.18
CA GLY A 9 -6.42 -4.58 -9.39
C GLY A 9 -5.94 -4.61 -7.93
N LEU A 10 -5.33 -5.70 -7.46
CA LEU A 10 -4.93 -5.84 -6.07
C LEU A 10 -3.54 -5.20 -5.84
N ILE A 11 -3.52 -4.08 -5.12
CA ILE A 11 -2.28 -3.45 -4.65
C ILE A 11 -1.55 -4.43 -3.73
N GLY A 12 -0.30 -4.72 -4.07
CA GLY A 12 0.61 -5.61 -3.35
C GLY A 12 1.89 -4.90 -2.90
N PRO A 13 2.71 -5.57 -2.07
CA PRO A 13 4.05 -5.09 -1.72
C PRO A 13 4.92 -4.84 -2.95
N GLY A 14 5.63 -3.73 -2.98
CA GLY A 14 6.48 -3.28 -4.08
C GLY A 14 5.76 -2.42 -5.12
N ASP A 15 4.43 -2.34 -5.08
CA ASP A 15 3.69 -1.50 -6.01
C ASP A 15 3.95 -0.01 -5.74
N LEU A 16 4.11 0.73 -6.83
CA LEU A 16 4.08 2.19 -6.81
C LEU A 16 2.63 2.67 -6.69
N VAL A 17 2.35 3.50 -5.69
CA VAL A 17 0.99 3.95 -5.35
C VAL A 17 0.93 5.45 -5.12
N ILE A 18 -0.25 6.02 -5.35
CA ILE A 18 -0.59 7.40 -4.97
C ILE A 18 -1.35 7.35 -3.65
N TYR A 19 -0.84 8.00 -2.61
CA TYR A 19 -1.50 8.16 -1.32
C TYR A 19 -2.46 9.35 -1.32
N HIS A 20 -3.67 9.10 -0.85
CA HIS A 20 -4.75 10.08 -0.72
C HIS A 20 -5.51 9.93 0.61
N GLY A 21 -4.82 9.46 1.66
CA GLY A 21 -5.41 9.23 2.98
C GLY A 21 -5.58 10.50 3.82
N SER A 22 -5.67 10.33 5.15
CA SER A 22 -5.99 11.44 6.05
C SER A 22 -4.83 12.41 6.33
N ILE A 23 -3.57 12.02 6.11
CA ILE A 23 -2.40 12.87 6.36
C ILE A 23 -2.07 13.61 5.06
N GLN A 24 -2.61 14.81 4.89
CA GLN A 24 -2.60 15.53 3.61
C GLN A 24 -1.19 15.94 3.18
N GLU A 25 -0.30 16.24 4.14
CA GLU A 25 1.09 16.64 3.89
C GLU A 25 1.92 15.51 3.27
N LEU A 26 1.45 14.27 3.37
CA LEU A 26 2.11 13.07 2.82
C LEU A 26 1.42 12.56 1.55
N HIS A 27 0.42 13.26 1.01
CA HIS A 27 -0.18 12.91 -0.28
C HIS A 27 0.89 12.92 -1.39
N GLY A 28 0.83 11.94 -2.29
CA GLY A 28 1.82 11.81 -3.35
C GLY A 28 2.18 10.38 -3.67
N LEU A 29 3.34 10.20 -4.32
CA LEU A 29 3.81 8.95 -4.87
C LEU A 29 4.69 8.20 -3.87
N TRP A 30 4.43 6.92 -3.65
CA TRP A 30 5.13 6.09 -2.67
C TRP A 30 5.25 4.63 -3.13
N LEU A 31 6.20 3.90 -2.56
CA LEU A 31 6.22 2.43 -2.62
C LEU A 31 5.37 1.84 -1.49
N ALA A 32 4.42 0.98 -1.85
CA ALA A 32 3.66 0.21 -0.88
C ALA A 32 4.51 -0.96 -0.36
N ILE A 33 4.81 -0.99 0.94
CA ILE A 33 5.52 -2.11 1.59
C ILE A 33 4.66 -2.68 2.73
N PRO A 34 4.88 -3.94 3.17
CA PRO A 34 4.13 -4.49 4.29
C PRO A 34 4.35 -3.64 5.54
N CYS A 35 3.28 -3.31 6.26
CA CYS A 35 3.42 -2.56 7.51
C CYS A 35 4.28 -3.37 8.51
N PRO A 36 5.33 -2.78 9.11
CA PRO A 36 6.28 -3.53 9.92
C PRO A 36 5.77 -3.85 11.34
N CYS A 37 4.61 -3.35 11.76
CA CYS A 37 4.12 -3.58 13.11
C CYS A 37 3.64 -5.02 13.35
N ASN A 38 3.71 -5.47 14.60
CA ASN A 38 3.32 -6.83 14.98
C ASN A 38 1.86 -7.14 14.66
N THR A 39 0.94 -6.19 14.86
CA THR A 39 -0.48 -6.37 14.59
C THR A 39 -0.76 -6.60 13.11
N CYS A 40 -0.21 -5.77 12.23
CA CYS A 40 -0.39 -5.93 10.78
C CYS A 40 0.28 -7.21 10.27
N ARG A 41 1.46 -7.57 10.79
CA ARG A 41 2.12 -8.84 10.47
C ARG A 41 1.29 -10.05 10.91
N ALA A 42 0.65 -9.98 12.07
CA ALA A 42 -0.22 -11.05 12.55
C ALA A 42 -1.46 -11.21 11.65
N PHE A 43 -2.12 -10.10 11.29
CA PHE A 43 -3.27 -10.12 10.38
C PHE A 43 -2.92 -10.66 9.00
N ASP A 44 -1.75 -10.27 8.47
CA ASP A 44 -1.26 -10.77 7.18
C ASP A 44 -1.01 -12.29 7.22
N ARG A 45 -0.35 -12.79 8.27
CA ARG A 45 -0.14 -14.24 8.47
C ARG A 45 -1.43 -15.03 8.61
N LEU A 46 -2.48 -14.41 9.15
CA LEU A 46 -3.81 -15.01 9.28
C LEU A 46 -4.65 -14.88 8.00
N GLY A 47 -4.13 -14.24 6.94
CA GLY A 47 -4.84 -14.03 5.68
C GLY A 47 -6.03 -13.08 5.79
N LEU A 48 -6.05 -12.20 6.81
CA LEU A 48 -7.15 -11.27 6.99
C LEU A 48 -7.09 -10.15 5.95
N PRO A 49 -8.24 -9.70 5.41
CA PRO A 49 -8.30 -8.67 4.37
C PRO A 49 -7.83 -7.28 4.85
N GLU A 50 -7.53 -7.14 6.13
CA GLU A 50 -7.10 -5.92 6.81
C GLU A 50 -5.60 -5.64 6.69
N THR A 51 -4.85 -6.38 5.87
CA THR A 51 -3.44 -6.08 5.60
C THR A 51 -3.27 -4.61 5.23
N ARG A 52 -2.41 -3.92 5.99
CA ARG A 52 -2.08 -2.51 5.82
C ARG A 52 -0.66 -2.36 5.31
N PHE A 53 -0.41 -1.23 4.66
CA PHE A 53 0.90 -0.88 4.12
C PHE A 53 1.61 0.12 5.02
N ALA A 54 2.94 0.09 4.97
CA ALA A 54 3.74 1.28 5.17
C ALA A 54 4.05 1.86 3.79
N LEU A 55 4.15 3.17 3.69
CA LEU A 55 4.57 3.84 2.47
C LEU A 55 6.02 4.25 2.62
N ALA A 56 6.85 3.77 1.71
CA ALA A 56 8.27 4.07 1.69
C ALA A 56 8.54 5.02 0.52
N ASP A 57 9.31 6.05 0.79
CA ASP A 57 9.88 6.88 -0.26
C ASP A 57 10.88 6.03 -1.06
N PRO A 58 10.76 5.93 -2.41
CA PRO A 58 11.70 5.16 -3.23
C PRO A 58 13.17 5.55 -3.02
N TRP A 59 13.43 6.81 -2.65
CA TRP A 59 14.77 7.35 -2.44
C TRP A 59 15.22 7.35 -0.97
N GLY A 60 14.33 7.00 -0.04
CA GLY A 60 14.63 6.91 1.39
C GLY A 60 14.83 8.25 2.09
N GLU A 61 14.41 9.35 1.49
CA GLU A 61 14.60 10.73 1.98
C GLU A 61 13.52 11.13 2.99
N LEU A 62 12.32 10.56 2.87
CA LEU A 62 11.15 10.93 3.69
C LEU A 62 10.53 9.72 4.42
N PRO A 63 10.21 9.85 5.72
CA PRO A 63 9.39 8.86 6.41
C PRO A 63 7.95 8.96 5.91
N GLY A 64 7.45 7.91 5.26
CA GLY A 64 6.07 7.85 4.82
C GLY A 64 5.09 7.34 5.88
N PRO A 65 3.78 7.42 5.63
CA PRO A 65 2.77 7.00 6.58
C PRO A 65 2.78 5.48 6.83
N LEU A 66 2.47 5.11 8.08
CA LEU A 66 2.30 3.72 8.52
C LEU A 66 0.82 3.36 8.61
N HIS A 67 0.52 2.05 8.56
CA HIS A 67 -0.84 1.51 8.68
C HIS A 67 -1.82 2.04 7.63
N VAL A 68 -1.33 2.28 6.43
CA VAL A 68 -2.15 2.76 5.31
C VAL A 68 -3.08 1.66 4.83
N ARG A 69 -4.37 1.97 4.77
CA ARG A 69 -5.40 1.06 4.28
C ARG A 69 -5.38 1.04 2.75
N ARG A 70 -5.77 -0.08 2.15
CA ARG A 70 -5.92 -0.21 0.69
C ARG A 70 -6.76 0.90 0.07
N GLN A 71 -7.81 1.34 0.76
CA GLN A 71 -8.71 2.39 0.27
C GLN A 71 -8.09 3.79 0.25
N SER A 72 -6.95 4.00 0.92
CA SER A 72 -6.25 5.28 0.99
C SER A 72 -5.12 5.39 -0.04
N ILE A 73 -4.99 4.39 -0.91
CA ILE A 73 -3.96 4.32 -1.95
C ILE A 73 -4.56 3.83 -3.26
N THR A 74 -4.03 4.32 -4.36
CA THR A 74 -4.36 3.84 -5.72
C THR A 74 -3.08 3.44 -6.42
N ARG A 75 -3.07 2.33 -7.16
CA ARG A 75 -1.88 1.94 -7.95
C ARG A 75 -1.58 3.03 -8.97
N SER A 76 -0.32 3.45 -9.02
CA SER A 76 0.16 4.39 -10.04
C SER A 76 0.35 3.65 -11.36
N THR A 77 -0.12 4.26 -12.46
CA THR A 77 0.09 3.76 -13.83
C THR A 77 1.23 4.50 -14.54
N ALA A 78 2.09 5.21 -13.80
CA ALA A 78 3.14 6.07 -14.36
C ALA A 78 4.23 5.33 -15.18
N CYS A 79 4.17 4.00 -15.29
CA CYS A 79 5.04 3.19 -16.14
C CYS A 79 4.23 2.23 -17.02
N ALA A 80 3.30 2.76 -17.82
CA ALA A 80 2.59 2.03 -18.86
C ALA A 80 3.14 2.39 -20.25
#